data_AF-A0A016S4N6-F1
#
_entry.id   AF-A0A016S4N6-F1
#
_cell.length_a   1.000
_cell.length_b   1.000
_cell.length_c   1.000
_cell.angle_alpha   90.00
_cell.angle_beta   90.00
_cell.angle_gamma   90.00
#
_symmetry.space_group_name_H-M   'P 1'
#
loop_
_entity.id
_entity.type
_entity.pdbx_description
1 polymer ?
#
loop_
_entity_poly.entity_id
_entity_poly.type
_entity_poly.pdbx_seq_one_letter_code
_entity_poly.pdbx_strand_id
1 'polypeptide(L)'
;MAGTMRLDRICNQDIRQRFGVAPITDKLSEARLRWYGHVLRAESDSVCKLGFNLGVTGKRPKRRPKQRWMDTLYADLKTFGMQDQAYDRIKWRQGISKADPTTKRDKS
;
A
#
# COMPACT_ATOMS: atom_id res chain seq x y z
N MET A 1 25.91 -16.20 -1.62
CA MET A 1 26.70 -15.06 -2.12
C MET A 1 25.81 -14.21 -3.01
N ALA A 2 25.78 -12.89 -2.86
CA ALA A 2 25.20 -12.04 -3.91
C ALA A 2 25.80 -10.64 -3.86
N GLY A 3 27.07 -10.53 -4.28
CA GLY A 3 27.65 -9.24 -4.64
C GLY A 3 27.28 -8.94 -6.08
N THR A 4 26.19 -8.22 -6.32
CA THR A 4 25.89 -7.65 -7.63
C THR A 4 26.47 -6.25 -7.70
N MET A 5 27.35 -6.00 -8.67
CA MET A 5 27.97 -4.70 -8.88
C MET A 5 27.19 -3.91 -9.94
N ARG A 6 27.32 -2.57 -9.90
CA ARG A 6 26.69 -1.69 -10.90
C ARG A 6 27.15 -2.01 -12.33
N LEU A 7 28.34 -2.58 -12.50
CA LEU A 7 28.90 -3.01 -13.79
C LEU A 7 28.15 -4.19 -14.42
N ASP A 8 27.45 -5.00 -13.62
CA ASP A 8 26.73 -6.18 -14.11
C ASP A 8 25.48 -5.80 -14.92
N ARG A 9 25.04 -4.52 -14.85
CA ARG A 9 23.87 -3.97 -15.55
C ARG A 9 22.58 -4.79 -15.38
N ILE A 10 22.50 -5.59 -14.31
CA ILE A 10 21.32 -6.37 -13.96
C ILE A 10 20.20 -5.41 -13.56
N CYS A 11 19.00 -5.59 -14.11
CA CYS A 11 17.91 -4.69 -13.78
C CYS A 11 17.29 -5.02 -12.41
N ASN A 12 16.65 -4.04 -11.78
CA ASN A 12 16.01 -4.21 -10.47
C ASN A 12 14.91 -5.28 -10.48
N GLN A 13 14.31 -5.58 -11.63
CA GLN A 13 13.34 -6.68 -11.77
C GLN A 13 14.02 -8.04 -11.62
N ASP A 14 15.16 -8.26 -12.28
CA ASP A 14 15.92 -9.51 -12.18
C ASP A 14 16.43 -9.75 -10.76
N ILE A 15 16.93 -8.70 -10.10
CA ILE A 15 17.37 -8.77 -8.70
C ILE A 15 16.21 -9.22 -7.81
N ARG A 16 15.06 -8.55 -7.92
CA ARG A 16 13.85 -8.91 -7.15
C ARG A 16 13.39 -10.34 -7.42
N GLN A 17 13.42 -10.78 -8.68
CA GLN A 17 13.05 -12.15 -9.06
C GLN A 17 14.00 -13.17 -8.44
N ARG A 18 15.32 -12.92 -8.47
CA ARG A 18 16.33 -13.81 -7.87
C ARG A 18 16.13 -13.99 -6.37
N PHE A 19 15.71 -12.93 -5.66
CA PHE A 19 15.49 -12.96 -4.22
C PHE A 19 14.03 -13.23 -3.81
N GLY A 20 13.10 -13.37 -4.77
CA GLY A 20 11.67 -13.53 -4.49
C GLY A 20 11.04 -12.33 -3.77
N VAL A 21 11.58 -11.12 -3.94
CA VAL A 21 11.11 -9.91 -3.23
C VAL A 21 10.13 -9.14 -4.09
N ALA A 22 8.97 -8.79 -3.53
CA ALA A 22 8.00 -7.96 -4.24
C ALA A 22 8.50 -6.54 -4.57
N PRO A 23 7.92 -5.90 -5.59
CA PRO A 23 8.10 -4.48 -5.85
C PRO A 23 7.87 -3.62 -4.60
N ILE A 24 8.70 -2.58 -4.43
CA ILE A 24 8.53 -1.63 -3.33
C ILE A 24 7.20 -0.87 -3.43
N THR A 25 6.68 -0.66 -4.64
CA THR A 25 5.37 -0.07 -4.87
C THR A 25 4.27 -0.87 -4.17
N ASP A 26 4.33 -2.20 -4.25
CA ASP A 26 3.32 -3.09 -3.67
C ASP A 26 3.40 -3.06 -2.15
N LYS A 27 4.62 -3.01 -1.58
CA LYS A 27 4.86 -2.84 -0.14
C LYS A 27 4.30 -1.51 0.38
N LEU A 28 4.51 -0.43 -0.38
CA LEU A 28 4.00 0.89 -0.03
C LEU A 28 2.47 0.96 -0.10
N SER A 29 1.86 0.39 -1.14
CA SER A 29 0.41 0.31 -1.28
C SER A 29 -0.21 -0.54 -0.16
N GLU A 30 0.38 -1.69 0.16
CA GLU A 30 -0.07 -2.53 1.26
C GLU A 30 0.03 -1.80 2.62
N ALA A 31 1.13 -1.09 2.90
CA ALA A 31 1.27 -0.29 4.12
C ALA A 31 0.22 0.84 4.20
N ARG A 32 -0.04 1.52 3.07
CA ARG A 32 -1.09 2.55 2.97
C ARG A 32 -2.47 1.99 3.28
N LEU A 33 -2.83 0.85 2.69
CA LEU A 33 -4.11 0.19 2.94
C LEU A 33 -4.23 -0.38 4.36
N ARG A 34 -3.13 -0.86 4.96
CA ARG A 34 -3.10 -1.25 6.38
C ARG A 34 -3.44 -0.06 7.28
N TRP A 35 -2.81 1.10 7.04
CA TRP A 35 -3.11 2.32 7.79
C TRP A 35 -4.54 2.78 7.57
N TYR A 36 -5.02 2.79 6.32
CA TYR A 36 -6.40 3.17 6.03
C TYR A 36 -7.42 2.27 6.73
N GLY A 37 -7.22 0.95 6.70
CA GLY A 37 -8.09 0.03 7.44
C GLY A 37 -8.02 0.21 8.96
N HIS A 38 -6.90 0.70 9.51
CA HIS A 38 -6.83 1.13 10.90
C HIS A 38 -7.71 2.36 11.14
N VAL A 39 -7.59 3.41 10.31
CA VAL A 39 -8.42 4.62 10.39
C VAL A 39 -9.91 4.32 10.26
N LEU A 40 -10.30 3.43 9.35
CA LEU A 40 -11.70 3.06 9.15
C LEU A 40 -12.33 2.44 10.40
N ARG A 41 -11.56 1.63 11.14
CA ARG A 41 -12.01 0.96 12.37
C ARG A 41 -11.77 1.75 13.64
N ALA A 42 -11.06 2.87 13.57
CA ALA A 42 -10.82 3.72 14.72
C ALA A 42 -12.12 4.43 15.13
N GLU A 43 -12.23 4.72 16.42
CA GLU A 43 -13.36 5.45 16.99
C GLU A 43 -13.49 6.83 16.36
N SER A 44 -14.73 7.33 16.33
CA SER A 44 -15.08 8.60 15.69
C SER A 44 -14.28 9.81 16.21
N ASP A 45 -13.95 9.82 17.51
CA ASP A 45 -13.20 10.86 18.21
C ASP A 45 -11.67 10.68 18.15
N SER A 46 -11.20 9.57 17.59
CA SER A 46 -9.76 9.30 17.50
C SER A 46 -9.09 10.34 16.59
N VAL A 47 -7.88 10.77 16.98
CA VAL A 47 -7.09 11.76 16.22
C VAL A 47 -6.91 11.34 14.76
N CYS A 48 -6.71 10.04 14.51
CA CYS A 48 -6.57 9.51 13.16
C CYS A 48 -7.85 9.67 12.32
N LYS A 49 -9.03 9.40 12.90
CA LYS A 49 -10.32 9.54 12.22
C LYS A 49 -10.65 11.00 11.96
N LEU A 50 -10.48 11.85 12.98
CA LEU A 50 -10.68 13.29 12.89
C LEU A 50 -9.78 13.92 11.81
N GLY A 51 -8.48 13.62 11.84
CA GLY A 51 -7.53 14.12 10.86
C GLY A 51 -7.79 13.62 9.44
N PHE A 52 -8.26 12.37 9.29
CA PHE A 52 -8.64 11.83 7.98
C PHE A 52 -9.87 12.53 7.39
N ASN A 53 -10.85 12.88 8.22
CA ASN A 53 -12.08 13.55 7.80
C ASN A 53 -11.93 15.08 7.64
N LEU A 54 -10.79 15.64 8.07
CA LEU A 54 -10.54 17.07 7.99
C LEU A 54 -10.45 17.54 6.53
N GLY A 55 -11.49 18.23 6.06
CA GLY A 55 -11.50 18.88 4.76
C GLY A 55 -10.70 20.17 4.77
N VAL A 56 -9.59 20.24 4.02
CA VAL A 56 -8.88 21.51 3.80
C VAL A 56 -9.61 22.30 2.72
N THR A 57 -10.11 23.48 3.08
CA THR A 57 -10.80 24.40 2.16
C THR A 57 -9.79 25.03 1.19
N GLY A 58 -10.21 25.23 -0.07
CA GLY A 58 -9.38 25.85 -1.10
C GLY A 58 -9.55 25.22 -2.49
N LYS A 59 -9.12 25.95 -3.53
CA LYS A 59 -9.18 25.49 -4.93
C LYS A 59 -7.89 24.78 -5.33
N ARG A 60 -8.01 23.68 -6.07
CA ARG A 60 -6.87 22.94 -6.63
C ARG A 60 -6.30 23.68 -7.84
N PRO A 61 -4.96 23.80 -7.99
CA PRO A 61 -4.36 24.40 -9.18
C PRO A 61 -4.77 23.65 -10.46
N LYS A 62 -5.09 24.39 -11.53
CA LYS A 62 -5.68 23.85 -12.78
C LYS A 62 -4.73 22.99 -13.64
N ARG A 63 -3.42 23.06 -13.43
CA ARG A 63 -2.43 22.42 -14.35
C ARG A 63 -1.78 21.18 -13.77
N ARG A 64 -0.75 21.34 -12.94
CA ARG A 64 0.01 20.24 -12.35
C ARG A 64 -0.23 20.21 -10.84
N PRO A 65 -1.46 19.94 -10.39
CA PRO A 65 -1.69 19.86 -8.97
C PRO A 65 -0.99 18.63 -8.40
N LYS A 66 -0.45 18.76 -7.18
CA LYS A 66 0.18 17.65 -6.48
C LYS A 66 -0.82 16.51 -6.29
N GLN A 67 -0.33 15.27 -6.41
CA GLN A 67 -1.12 14.07 -6.16
C GLN A 67 -1.62 14.06 -4.71
N ARG A 68 -2.92 13.85 -4.51
CA ARG A 68 -3.46 13.73 -3.15
C ARG A 68 -3.22 12.34 -2.62
N TRP A 69 -3.11 12.26 -1.30
CA TRP A 69 -3.11 10.99 -0.60
C TRP A 69 -4.32 10.14 -0.97
N MET A 70 -5.52 10.74 -0.92
CA MET A 70 -6.79 10.08 -1.29
C MET A 70 -6.79 9.55 -2.73
N ASP A 71 -6.30 10.34 -3.70
CA ASP A 71 -6.22 9.91 -5.10
C ASP A 71 -5.39 8.61 -5.22
N THR A 72 -4.30 8.54 -4.45
CA THR A 72 -3.41 7.35 -4.45
C THR A 72 -4.03 6.17 -3.72
N LEU A 73 -4.69 6.42 -2.59
CA LEU A 73 -5.38 5.40 -1.81
C LEU A 73 -6.48 4.71 -2.63
N TYR A 74 -7.27 5.46 -3.39
CA TYR A 74 -8.29 4.89 -4.26
C TYR A 74 -7.68 4.10 -5.43
N ALA A 75 -6.56 4.56 -5.98
CA ALA A 75 -5.82 3.80 -6.99
C ALA A 75 -5.30 2.47 -6.42
N ASP A 76 -4.80 2.46 -5.19
CA ASP A 76 -4.38 1.23 -4.50
C ASP A 76 -5.58 0.29 -4.29
N LEU A 77 -6.69 0.77 -3.72
CA LEU A 77 -7.90 -0.04 -3.54
C LEU A 77 -8.34 -0.72 -4.84
N LYS A 78 -8.35 0.03 -5.95
CA LYS A 78 -8.64 -0.50 -7.28
C LYS A 78 -7.63 -1.56 -7.72
N THR A 79 -6.34 -1.31 -7.51
CA THR A 79 -5.25 -2.25 -7.84
C THR A 79 -5.35 -3.55 -7.03
N PHE A 80 -5.83 -3.47 -5.80
CA PHE A 80 -6.02 -4.61 -4.90
C PHE A 80 -7.40 -5.28 -5.05
N GLY A 81 -8.30 -4.72 -5.88
CA GLY A 81 -9.66 -5.23 -6.04
C GLY A 81 -10.49 -5.11 -4.76
N MET A 82 -10.09 -4.20 -3.87
CA MET A 82 -10.71 -3.99 -2.56
C MET A 82 -11.71 -2.84 -2.63
N GLN A 83 -12.84 -3.04 -1.95
CA GLN A 83 -13.79 -1.98 -1.63
C GLN A 83 -13.64 -1.59 -0.15
N ASP A 84 -14.42 -0.63 0.31
CA ASP A 84 -14.41 -0.14 1.70
C ASP A 84 -15.01 -1.17 2.69
N GLN A 85 -14.31 -2.28 2.88
CA GLN A 85 -14.73 -3.43 3.69
C GLN A 85 -13.73 -3.73 4.82
N ALA A 86 -13.01 -2.72 5.31
CA ALA A 86 -11.93 -2.91 6.29
C ALA A 86 -12.39 -3.41 7.67
N TYR A 87 -13.69 -3.37 7.95
CA TYR A 87 -14.30 -3.89 9.17
C TYR A 87 -14.12 -5.42 9.30
N ASP A 88 -14.25 -6.16 8.19
CA ASP A 88 -13.86 -7.57 8.17
C ASP A 88 -12.34 -7.67 8.15
N ARG A 89 -11.75 -7.94 9.32
CA ARG A 89 -10.29 -7.98 9.49
C ARG A 89 -9.64 -9.07 8.65
N ILE A 90 -10.30 -10.22 8.49
CA ILE A 90 -9.74 -11.38 7.80
C ILE A 90 -9.73 -11.09 6.30
N LYS A 91 -10.89 -10.70 5.76
CA LYS A 91 -11.03 -10.34 4.35
C LYS A 91 -10.10 -9.18 3.97
N TRP A 92 -10.00 -8.15 4.82
CA TRP A 92 -9.09 -7.03 4.60
C TRP A 92 -7.64 -7.47 4.56
N ARG A 93 -7.17 -8.23 5.56
CA ARG A 93 -5.78 -8.73 5.61
C ARG A 93 -5.46 -9.58 4.39
N GLN A 94 -6.35 -10.51 4.02
CA GLN A 94 -6.13 -11.39 2.86
C GLN A 94 -6.11 -10.59 1.56
N GLY A 95 -7.03 -9.63 1.40
CA GLY A 95 -7.14 -8.83 0.18
C GLY A 95 -5.98 -7.87 -0.05
N ILE A 96 -5.38 -7.33 1.02
CA ILE A 96 -4.27 -6.37 0.90
C ILE A 96 -2.88 -7.03 0.93
N SER A 97 -2.76 -8.33 1.21
CA SER A 97 -1.47 -9.02 1.33
C SER A 97 -0.93 -9.46 -0.03
N LYS A 98 -0.48 -8.50 -0.85
CA LYS A 98 0.14 -8.77 -2.17
C LYS A 98 1.66 -8.75 -2.15
N ALA A 99 2.29 -7.98 -1.25
CA ALA A 99 3.72 -7.79 -1.34
C ALA A 99 4.47 -9.04 -0.87
N ASP A 100 4.22 -9.50 0.36
CA ASP A 100 4.84 -10.72 0.87
C ASP A 100 3.74 -11.57 1.54
N PRO A 101 3.00 -12.41 0.79
CA PRO A 101 1.96 -13.24 1.38
C PRO A 101 2.60 -14.22 2.38
N THR A 102 2.36 -13.96 3.67
CA THR A 102 2.85 -14.74 4.82
C THR A 102 2.61 -16.25 4.74
N THR A 103 1.71 -16.70 3.87
CA THR A 103 1.33 -18.10 3.64
C THR A 103 2.32 -18.94 2.84
N LYS A 104 3.39 -18.34 2.27
CA LYS A 104 4.46 -19.10 1.57
C LYS A 104 5.70 -19.37 2.42
N ARG A 105 5.61 -19.33 3.76
CA ARG A 105 6.60 -20.04 4.57
C ARG A 105 6.29 -21.53 4.45
N ASP A 106 7.04 -22.20 3.59
CA ASP A 106 7.01 -23.64 3.44
C ASP A 106 6.99 -24.32 4.82
N LYS A 107 6.04 -25.24 4.99
CA LYS A 107 6.07 -26.22 6.08
C LYS A 107 7.38 -26.99 5.92
N SER A 108 8.32 -26.73 6.83
CA SER A 108 9.51 -27.58 7.00
C SER A 108 9.13 -28.85 7.74
#